data_AF-A0A0H5Q5H4-F1
#
_entry.id   AF-A0A0H5Q5H4-F1
#
_cell.length_a   1.000
_cell.length_b   1.000
_cell.length_c   1.000
_cell.angle_alpha   90.00
_cell.angle_beta   90.00
_cell.angle_gamma   90.00
#
_symmetry.space_group_name_H-M   'P 1'
#
loop_
_entity.id
_entity.type
_entity.pdbx_description
1 polymer ?
#
loop_
_entity_poly.entity_id
_entity_poly.type
_entity_poly.pdbx_seq_one_letter_code
_entity_poly.pdbx_strand_id
1 'polypeptide(L)' 'MAAAKTITPVLDDLWDVQTKLDYTHAMIGLIIEQKDYPTLPSHQQVALQALSVFSDDARKQLTAILERES' A
#
# COMPACT_ATOMS: atom_id res chain seq x y z
N MET A 1 19.78 26.44 10.88
CA MET A 1 18.56 25.66 11.20
C MET A 1 17.58 25.65 10.01
N ALA A 2 18.00 25.12 8.85
CA ALA A 2 17.14 25.06 7.65
C ALA A 2 16.63 23.66 7.32
N ALA A 3 17.32 22.60 7.77
CA ALA A 3 16.99 21.21 7.42
C ALA A 3 15.72 20.67 8.10
N ALA A 4 15.44 21.07 9.35
CA ALA A 4 14.31 20.56 10.12
C ALA A 4 12.94 20.95 9.52
N LYS A 5 12.85 22.09 8.82
CA LYS A 5 11.60 22.60 8.25
C LYS A 5 11.21 21.93 6.93
N THR A 6 12.15 21.24 6.28
CA THR A 6 11.94 20.55 5.00
C THR A 6 11.60 19.07 5.19
N ILE A 7 12.01 18.46 6.30
CA ILE A 7 11.78 17.03 6.58
C ILE A 7 10.33 16.78 7.02
N THR A 8 9.74 17.68 7.83
CA THR A 8 8.38 17.55 8.35
C THR A 8 7.29 17.47 7.24
N PRO A 9 7.25 18.36 6.23
CA PRO A 9 6.24 18.25 5.17
C PRO A 9 6.38 16.99 4.31
N VAL A 10 7.60 16.44 4.18
CA VAL A 10 7.83 15.19 3.45
C VAL A 10 7.30 13.98 4.24
N LEU A 11 7.40 13.99 5.57
CA LEU A 11 6.84 12.92 6.40
C LEU A 11 5.31 12.90 6.36
N ASP A 12 4.66 14.06 6.42
CA ASP A 12 3.20 14.14 6.31
C ASP A 12 2.70 13.61 4.95
N ASP A 13 3.38 13.94 3.86
CA ASP A 13 3.09 13.40 2.52
C ASP A 13 3.27 11.87 2.47
N LEU A 14 4.29 11.33 3.16
CA LEU A 14 4.54 9.89 3.22
C LEU A 14 3.49 9.15 4.06
N TRP A 15 2.98 9.72 5.16
CA TRP A 15 1.84 9.17 5.90
C TRP A 15 0.57 9.10 5.04
N ASP A 16 0.37 10.13 4.21
CA ASP A 16 -0.76 10.20 3.28
C ASP A 16 -0.65 9.11 2.18
N VAL A 17 0.56 8.85 1.69
CA VAL A 17 0.85 7.73 0.77
C VAL A 17 0.62 6.37 1.45
N GLN A 18 1.05 6.20 2.71
CA GLN A 18 0.83 4.96 3.45
C GLN A 18 -0.66 4.66 3.61
N THR A 19 -1.45 5.67 3.95
CA THR A 19 -2.91 5.54 4.07
C THR A 19 -3.55 5.08 2.74
N LYS A 20 -3.08 5.60 1.60
CA LYS A 20 -3.56 5.20 0.27
C LYS A 20 -3.17 3.75 -0.07
N LEU A 21 -1.96 3.33 0.31
CA LEU A 21 -1.51 1.95 0.12
C LEU A 21 -2.29 0.98 1.01
N ASP A 22 -2.52 1.32 2.27
CA ASP A 22 -3.34 0.54 3.21
C ASP A 22 -4.76 0.33 2.67
N TYR A 23 -5.39 1.42 2.21
CA TYR A 23 -6.71 1.37 1.61
C TYR A 23 -6.73 0.49 0.35
N THR A 24 -5.75 0.67 -0.54
CA THR A 24 -5.66 -0.11 -1.79
C THR A 24 -5.48 -1.60 -1.51
N HIS A 25 -4.57 -1.95 -0.59
CA HIS A 25 -4.32 -3.33 -0.19
C HIS A 25 -5.57 -3.97 0.41
N ALA A 26 -6.26 -3.27 1.32
CA ALA A 26 -7.51 -3.74 1.92
C ALA A 26 -8.60 -3.98 0.88
N MET A 27 -8.79 -3.05 -0.07
CA MET A 27 -9.79 -3.20 -1.14
C MET A 27 -9.48 -4.40 -2.05
N ILE A 28 -8.22 -4.62 -2.41
CA ILE A 28 -7.82 -5.80 -3.19
C ILE A 28 -8.10 -7.08 -2.39
N GLY A 29 -7.76 -7.11 -1.10
CA GLY A 29 -8.05 -8.23 -0.21
C GLY A 29 -9.54 -8.56 -0.19
N LEU A 30 -10.39 -7.54 -0.03
CA LEU A 30 -11.85 -7.69 -0.05
C LEU A 30 -12.36 -8.28 -1.37
N ILE A 31 -11.79 -7.88 -2.52
CA ILE A 31 -12.15 -8.44 -3.84
C ILE A 31 -11.73 -9.91 -3.93
N ILE A 32 -10.53 -10.26 -3.45
CA ILE A 32 -10.02 -11.65 -3.48
C ILE A 32 -10.82 -12.57 -2.56
N GLU A 33 -11.30 -12.06 -1.43
CA GLU A 33 -12.10 -12.81 -0.45
C GLU A 33 -13.56 -13.02 -0.88
N GLN A 34 -14.02 -12.36 -1.96
CA GLN A 34 -15.39 -12.53 -2.43
C GLN A 34 -15.65 -13.98 -2.89
N LYS A 35 -16.86 -14.48 -2.62
CA LYS A 35 -17.27 -15.84 -2.97
C LYS A 35 -17.14 -16.14 -4.47
N ASP A 36 -17.31 -15.13 -5.31
CA ASP A 36 -17.27 -15.18 -6.77
C ASP A 36 -15.88 -14.91 -7.36
N TYR A 37 -14.86 -14.57 -6.56
CA TYR A 37 -13.48 -14.44 -7.03
C TYR A 37 -12.99 -15.64 -7.88
N PRO A 38 -13.26 -16.91 -7.52
CA PRO A 38 -12.86 -18.07 -8.34
C PRO A 38 -13.53 -18.14 -9.71
N THR A 39 -14.59 -17.37 -9.94
CA THR A 39 -15.32 -17.30 -11.22
C THR A 39 -14.69 -16.32 -12.21
N LEU A 40 -13.79 -15.44 -11.75
CA LEU A 40 -13.07 -14.53 -12.63
C LEU A 40 -12.16 -15.30 -13.61
N PRO A 41 -11.89 -14.76 -14.81
CA PRO A 41 -10.85 -15.31 -15.69
C PRO A 41 -9.50 -15.43 -14.98
N SER A 42 -8.74 -16.49 -15.29
CA SER A 42 -7.46 -16.80 -14.62
C SER A 42 -6.46 -15.63 -14.63
N HIS A 43 -6.37 -14.89 -15.73
CA HIS A 43 -5.49 -13.72 -15.84
C HIS A 43 -5.91 -12.58 -14.89
N GLN A 44 -7.21 -12.42 -14.61
CA GLN A 44 -7.71 -11.42 -13.67
C GLN A 44 -7.43 -11.83 -12.22
N GLN A 45 -7.60 -13.11 -11.89
CA GLN A 45 -7.22 -13.66 -10.59
C GLN A 45 -5.73 -13.43 -10.31
N VAL A 46 -4.86 -13.77 -11.27
CA VAL A 46 -3.41 -13.55 -11.17
C VAL A 46 -3.08 -12.06 -11.03
N ALA A 47 -3.75 -11.18 -11.79
CA ALA A 47 -3.54 -9.74 -11.67
C ALA A 47 -3.91 -9.21 -10.28
N LEU A 48 -5.05 -9.63 -9.72
CA LEU A 48 -5.48 -9.22 -8.37
C LEU A 48 -4.51 -9.73 -7.30
N GLN A 49 -4.05 -10.98 -7.39
CA GLN A 49 -3.03 -11.51 -6.47
C GLN A 49 -1.71 -10.75 -6.59
N ALA A 50 -1.26 -10.45 -7.80
CA ALA A 50 -0.05 -9.66 -8.02
C ALA A 50 -0.18 -8.24 -7.44
N LEU A 51 -1.33 -7.59 -7.63
CA LEU A 51 -1.61 -6.27 -7.02
C LEU A 51 -1.65 -6.34 -5.49
N SER A 52 -2.17 -7.42 -4.92
CA SER A 52 -2.16 -7.64 -3.46
C SER A 52 -0.74 -7.71 -2.92
N VAL A 53 0.12 -8.52 -3.55
CA VAL A 53 1.54 -8.65 -3.16
C VAL A 53 2.28 -7.33 -3.35
N PHE A 54 2.09 -6.66 -4.49
CA PHE A 54 2.74 -5.38 -4.79
C PHE A 54 2.37 -4.29 -3.76
N SER A 55 1.07 -4.16 -3.44
CA SER A 55 0.60 -3.16 -2.48
C SER A 55 1.11 -3.44 -1.05
N ASP A 56 1.15 -4.71 -0.63
CA ASP A 56 1.69 -5.07 0.68
C ASP A 56 3.21 -4.83 0.79
N ASP A 57 3.98 -5.13 -0.26
CA ASP A 57 5.42 -4.87 -0.28
C ASP A 57 5.72 -3.36 -0.23
N ALA A 58 5.03 -2.56 -1.06
CA ALA A 58 5.15 -1.10 -1.03
C ALA A 58 4.79 -0.51 0.34
N ARG A 59 3.71 -1.01 0.96
CA ARG A 59 3.29 -0.62 2.31
C ARG A 59 4.37 -0.94 3.35
N LYS A 60 4.93 -2.15 3.35
CA LYS A 60 6.00 -2.56 4.27
C LYS A 60 7.26 -1.72 4.13
N GLN A 61 7.67 -1.44 2.90
CA GLN A 61 8.83 -0.59 2.63
C GLN A 61 8.61 0.84 3.15
N LEU A 62 7.42 1.39 2.93
CA LEU A 62 7.09 2.72 3.42
C LEU A 62 7.00 2.79 4.94
N THR A 63 6.39 1.80 5.60
CA THR A 63 6.41 1.68 7.07
C THR A 63 7.83 1.68 7.60
N ALA A 64 8.73 0.89 7.02
CA ALA A 64 10.13 0.83 7.45
C ALA A 64 10.88 2.18 7.28
N ILE A 65 10.54 2.96 6.23
CA ILE A 65 11.08 4.31 6.06
C ILE A 65 10.52 5.23 7.16
N LEU A 66 9.20 5.23 7.38
CA LEU A 66 8.56 6.07 8.39
C LEU A 66 9.10 5.80 9.80
N GLU A 67 9.26 4.52 10.18
CA GLU A 67 9.83 4.11 11.47
C GLU A 67 11.30 4.52 11.64
N ARG A 68 12.07 4.63 10.55
CA ARG A 68 13.47 5.08 10.61
C ARG A 68 13.60 6.59 10.80
N GLU A 69 12.65 7.35 10.26
CA GLU A 69 12.70 8.82 10.22
C GLU A 69 11.84 9.48 11.33
N SER A 70 11.05 8.69 12.08
CA SER A 70 10.25 9.10 13.24
C SER A 70 11.05 9.16 14.54
#